data_AF-A0A7K0X9K2-F1
#
_entry.id   AF-A0A7K0X9K2-F1
#
_cell.length_a   1.000
_cell.length_b   1.000
_cell.length_c   1.000
_cell.angle_alpha   90.00
_cell.angle_beta   90.00
_cell.angle_gamma   90.00
#
_symmetry.space_group_name_H-M   'P 1'
#
loop_
_entity.id
_entity.type
_entity.pdbx_description
1 polymer ?
#
loop_
_entity_poly.entity_id
_entity_poly.type
_entity_poly.pdbx_seq_one_letter_code
_entity_poly.pdbx_strand_id
1 'polypeptide(L)' 'RNRENAAKAVCASCPVMQACRAHALAVQEPYGIWGGLSEDDRATILERRGIPLISHAS' A
#
# COMPACT_ATOMS: atom_id res chain seq x y z
N ARG A 1 12.84 -5.44 -5.37
CA ARG A 1 12.80 -6.53 -4.38
C ARG A 1 13.55 -6.25 -3.08
N ASN A 2 14.89 -6.08 -3.03
CA ASN A 2 15.57 -5.88 -1.73
C ASN A 2 15.13 -4.61 -0.98
N ARG A 3 14.96 -3.48 -1.69
CA ARG A 3 14.47 -2.21 -1.10
C ARG A 3 13.05 -2.30 -0.57
N GLU A 4 12.16 -2.96 -1.32
CA GLU A 4 10.76 -3.15 -0.90
C GLU A 4 10.67 -4.05 0.33
N ASN A 5 11.46 -5.13 0.37
CA ASN A 5 11.52 -6.02 1.53
C ASN A 5 12.04 -5.28 2.76
N ALA A 6 13.06 -4.44 2.61
CA ALA A 6 13.56 -3.60 3.71
C ALA A 6 12.49 -2.64 4.23
N ALA A 7 11.77 -1.94 3.33
CA ALA A 7 10.68 -1.05 3.73
C ALA A 7 9.50 -1.80 4.38
N LYS A 8 9.14 -2.98 3.86
CA LYS A 8 8.13 -3.86 4.48
C LYS A 8 8.56 -4.33 5.87
N ALA A 9 9.85 -4.61 6.08
CA ALA A 9 10.38 -4.97 7.39
C ALA A 9 10.25 -3.82 8.41
N VAL A 10 10.50 -2.58 7.99
CA VAL A 10 10.23 -1.39 8.83
C VAL A 10 8.75 -1.27 9.17
N CYS A 11 7.86 -1.52 8.21
CA CYS A 11 6.42 -1.49 8.46
C CYS A 11 5.96 -2.54 9.48
N ALA A 12 6.63 -3.69 9.55
CA ALA A 12 6.22 -4.82 10.41
C ALA A 12 6.30 -4.50 11.91
N SER A 13 7.18 -3.58 12.32
CA SER A 13 7.30 -3.11 13.70
C SER A 13 6.57 -1.78 13.97
N CYS A 14 5.92 -1.21 12.96
CA CYS A 14 5.30 0.11 13.07
C CYS A 14 3.98 0.05 13.87
N PRO A 15 3.82 0.82 14.96
CA PRO A 15 2.62 0.77 15.81
C PRO A 15 1.35 1.25 15.09
N VAL A 16 1.49 2.02 14.00
CA VAL A 16 0.37 2.56 13.21
C VAL A 16 0.21 1.84 11.87
N MET A 17 0.80 0.64 11.70
CA MET A 17 0.79 -0.09 10.43
C MET A 17 -0.62 -0.26 9.85
N GLN A 18 -1.61 -0.60 10.68
CA GLN A 18 -2.99 -0.77 10.24
C GLN A 18 -3.64 0.55 9.80
N ALA A 19 -3.44 1.63 10.55
CA ALA A 19 -3.98 2.95 10.21
C ALA A 19 -3.34 3.49 8.93
N CYS A 20 -2.02 3.36 8.78
CA CYS A 20 -1.27 3.71 7.57
C CYS A 20 -1.77 2.92 6.35
N ARG A 21 -1.99 1.60 6.50
CA ARG A 21 -2.56 0.75 5.46
C ARG A 21 -3.97 1.18 5.06
N ALA A 22 -4.82 1.45 6.03
CA ALA A 22 -6.20 1.88 5.79
C ALA A 22 -6.24 3.20 5.01
N HIS A 23 -5.39 4.16 5.42
CA HIS A 23 -5.25 5.43 4.72
C HIS A 23 -4.80 5.23 3.26
N ALA A 24 -3.71 4.49 3.05
CA ALA A 24 -3.16 4.25 1.71
C ALA A 24 -4.14 3.54 0.77
N LEU A 25 -4.99 2.64 1.28
CA LEU A 25 -6.06 2.04 0.48
C LEU A 25 -7.21 3.02 0.20
N ALA A 26 -7.56 3.87 1.16
CA ALA A 26 -8.68 4.82 1.03
C ALA A 26 -8.40 5.92 0.01
N VAL A 27 -7.18 6.47 -0.01
CA VAL A 27 -6.76 7.49 -0.98
C VAL A 27 -6.09 6.88 -2.22
N GLN A 28 -5.98 5.55 -2.25
CA GLN A 28 -5.26 4.78 -3.27
C GLN A 28 -3.85 5.33 -3.55
N GLU A 29 -3.06 5.55 -2.49
CA GLU A 29 -1.73 6.16 -2.57
C GLU A 29 -0.92 5.63 -3.77
N PRO A 30 -0.42 6.51 -4.65
CA PRO A 30 0.08 6.11 -5.96
C PRO A 30 1.41 5.37 -5.90
N TYR A 31 2.26 5.68 -4.91
CA TYR A 31 3.64 5.21 -4.89
C TYR A 31 4.08 4.67 -3.53
N GLY A 32 5.09 3.80 -3.54
CA GLY A 32 5.85 3.37 -2.37
C GLY A 32 5.18 2.30 -1.50
N ILE A 33 5.85 1.98 -0.39
CA ILE A 33 5.38 1.02 0.61
C ILE A 33 4.61 1.74 1.72
N TRP A 34 3.35 1.35 1.92
CA TRP A 34 2.49 1.91 2.96
C TRP A 34 1.85 0.80 3.78
N GLY A 35 1.99 0.86 5.10
CA GLY A 35 1.42 -0.15 6.00
C GLY A 35 1.80 -1.59 5.64
N GLY A 36 3.02 -1.79 5.12
CA GLY A 36 3.54 -3.09 4.69
C GLY A 36 3.07 -3.57 3.31
N LEU A 37 2.43 -2.72 2.51
CA LEU A 37 1.94 -3.05 1.17
C LEU A 37 2.69 -2.26 0.10
N SER A 38 3.09 -2.91 -0.99
CA SER A 38 3.51 -2.22 -2.22
C SER A 38 2.31 -1.66 -2.99
N GLU A 39 2.61 -0.92 -4.06
CA GLU A 39 1.62 -0.45 -5.04
C GLU A 39 0.81 -1.62 -5.59
N ASP A 40 1.49 -2.68 -6.06
CA ASP A 40 0.85 -3.89 -6.58
C ASP A 40 0.01 -4.64 -5.52
N ASP A 41 0.48 -4.70 -4.28
CA ASP A 41 -0.28 -5.32 -3.19
C ASP A 41 -1.59 -4.55 -2.95
N ARG A 42 -1.53 -3.22 -2.94
CA ARG A 42 -2.72 -2.36 -2.78
C ARG A 42 -3.66 -2.51 -3.97
N ALA A 43 -3.12 -2.54 -5.20
CA ALA A 43 -3.90 -2.73 -6.41
C ALA A 43 -4.68 -4.06 -6.37
N THR A 44 -4.00 -5.15 -6.01
CA THR A 44 -4.61 -6.48 -5.85
C THR A 44 -5.72 -6.47 -4.79
N ILE A 45 -5.53 -5.78 -3.67
CA ILE A 45 -6.56 -5.67 -2.61
C ILE A 45 -7.78 -4.89 -3.10
N LEU A 46 -7.57 -3.79 -3.83
CA LEU A 46 -8.65 -2.95 -4.35
C LEU A 46 -9.45 -3.67 -5.43
N GLU A 47 -8.76 -4.37 -6.34
CA GLU A 47 -9.38 -5.25 -7.35
C GLU A 47 -10.26 -6.32 -6.68
N ARG A 48 -9.73 -7.02 -5.67
CA ARG A 48 -10.49 -8.03 -4.90
C ARG A 48 -11.70 -7.45 -4.15
N ARG A 49 -11.70 -6.13 -3.90
CA ARG A 49 -12.84 -5.40 -3.31
C ARG A 49 -13.80 -4.83 -4.35
N GLY A 50 -13.53 -5.01 -5.65
CA GLY A 50 -14.31 -4.41 -6.74
C GLY A 50 -14.19 -2.88 -6.80
N ILE A 51 -13.12 -2.31 -6.22
CA ILE A 51 -12.89 -0.87 -6.22
C ILE A 51 -11.98 -0.53 -7.42
N PRO A 52 -12.42 0.32 -8.36
CA PRO A 52 -11.59 0.73 -9.47
C PRO A 52 -10.39 1.56 -8.99
N LEU A 53 -9.24 1.36 -9.63
CA LEU A 53 -8.04 2.16 -9.36
C LEU A 53 -8.22 3.55 -9.96
N ILE A 54 -8.02 4.60 -9.16
CA ILE A 54 -7.90 5.95 -9.71
C ILE A 54 -6.67 6.00 -10.61
N SER A 55 -6.89 6.49 -11.84
CA SER A 55 -5.81 6.75 -12.78
C SER A 55 -5.04 7.95 -12.26
N HIS A 56 -3.92 7.70 -11.60
CA HIS A 56 -2.91 8.72 -11.32
C HIS A 56 -2.14 8.96 -12.61
N ALA A 57 -2.79 9.58 -13.60
CA ALA A 57 -2.10 10.11 -14.75
C ALA A 57 -0.98 11.03 -14.23
N SER A 58 0.25 10.72 -14.64
CA SER A 58 1.44 11.51 -14.31
C SER A 58 1.38 12.90 -14.91
#